data_AF-A0A699Z2F7-F1
#
_entry.id   AF-A0A699Z2F7-F1
#
_cell.length_a   1.000
_cell.length_b   1.000
_cell.length_c   1.000
_cell.angle_alpha   90.00
_cell.angle_beta   90.00
_cell.angle_gamma   90.00
#
_symmetry.space_group_name_H-M   'P 1'
#
loop_
_entity.id
_entity.type
_entity.pdbx_description
1 polymer ?
#
loop_
_entity_poly.entity_id
_entity_poly.type
_entity_poly.pdbx_seq_one_letter_code
_entity_poly.pdbx_strand_id
1 'polypeptide(L)'
;MQVPKVTVIVGGSYGAGNYGMSGRAYSPSFLYMWPTARIGVMGGEQAAGVLAQVEAEKHKRDAGNSYGPAAPSRAWGPEQVAAFKQAMTEKYEREASPWFSSARLWDDGVIDPADTRRVVGLSLAAAMHGWRAGQAGSAAAMQFGVFRM
;
A
#
# COMPACT_ATOMS: atom_id res chain seq x y z
N MET A 1 -16.25 20.72 6.39
CA MET A 1 -15.12 21.23 5.58
C MET A 1 -13.91 20.29 5.61
N GLN A 2 -13.25 20.05 4.47
CA GLN A 2 -11.96 19.36 4.40
C GLN A 2 -10.87 20.41 4.16
N VAL A 3 -9.83 20.41 4.99
CA VAL A 3 -8.62 21.20 4.73
C VAL A 3 -7.86 20.59 3.53
N PRO A 4 -7.12 21.37 2.74
CA PRO A 4 -6.19 20.83 1.76
C PRO A 4 -5.21 19.84 2.42
N LYS A 5 -5.08 18.65 1.83
CA LYS A 5 -4.15 17.62 2.28
C LYS A 5 -3.18 17.32 1.16
N VAL A 6 -1.89 17.31 1.46
CA VAL A 6 -0.84 16.90 0.54
C VAL A 6 -0.08 15.76 1.20
N THR A 7 0.00 14.62 0.52
CA THR A 7 0.70 13.42 1.01
C THR A 7 1.99 13.24 0.22
N VAL A 8 3.08 12.94 0.89
CA VAL A 8 4.36 12.55 0.25
C VAL A 8 4.82 11.25 0.88
N ILE A 9 4.89 10.18 0.09
CA ILE A 9 5.42 8.90 0.54
C ILE A 9 6.94 8.94 0.38
N VAL A 10 7.65 9.09 1.51
CA VAL A 10 9.12 9.20 1.56
C VAL A 10 9.83 7.86 1.86
N GLY A 11 9.06 6.83 2.23
CA GLY A 11 9.58 5.52 2.65
C GLY A 11 8.54 4.42 2.43
N GLY A 12 8.37 3.54 3.42
CA GLY A 12 7.35 2.47 3.36
C GLY A 12 5.93 2.98 3.64
N SER A 13 4.98 2.61 2.80
CA SER A 13 3.55 2.87 3.00
C SER A 13 2.79 1.55 2.92
N TYR A 14 2.55 0.94 4.09
CA TYR A 14 2.03 -0.42 4.18
C TYR A 14 0.72 -0.51 4.96
N GLY A 15 -0.23 -1.27 4.41
CA GLY A 15 -1.44 -1.70 5.09
C GLY A 15 -2.23 -0.56 5.74
N ALA A 16 -2.64 -0.76 6.99
CA ALA A 16 -3.41 0.24 7.74
C ALA A 16 -2.66 1.56 7.98
N GLY A 17 -1.31 1.54 7.96
CA GLY A 17 -0.51 2.76 8.05
C GLY A 17 -0.74 3.71 6.87
N ASN A 18 -0.97 3.17 5.67
CA ASN A 18 -1.34 3.98 4.51
C ASN A 18 -2.66 4.75 4.76
N TYR A 19 -3.63 4.09 5.40
CA TYR A 19 -4.91 4.69 5.73
C TYR A 19 -4.78 5.78 6.80
N GLY A 20 -4.05 5.49 7.88
CA GLY A 20 -3.81 6.47 8.96
C GLY A 20 -3.04 7.72 8.50
N MET A 21 -2.19 7.58 7.48
CA MET A 21 -1.35 8.65 6.93
C MET A 21 -1.95 9.34 5.70
N SER A 22 -3.27 9.25 5.49
CA SER A 22 -3.98 9.88 4.37
C SER A 22 -3.46 9.44 2.99
N GLY A 23 -3.35 8.14 2.77
CA GLY A 23 -3.10 7.55 1.45
C GLY A 23 -4.23 7.81 0.45
N ARG A 24 -4.13 7.22 -0.76
CA ARG A 24 -4.99 7.56 -1.92
C ARG A 24 -6.49 7.49 -1.61
N ALA A 25 -6.92 6.50 -0.83
CA ALA A 25 -8.33 6.30 -0.44
C ALA A 25 -8.92 7.42 0.44
N TYR A 26 -8.08 8.26 1.06
CA TYR A 26 -8.51 9.41 1.85
C TYR A 26 -8.56 10.71 1.05
N SER A 27 -8.38 10.63 -0.27
CA SER A 27 -8.49 11.78 -1.19
C SER A 27 -7.66 12.99 -0.75
N PRO A 28 -6.32 12.87 -0.61
CA PRO A 28 -5.48 14.06 -0.55
C PRO A 28 -5.64 14.86 -1.86
N SER A 29 -5.47 16.18 -1.79
CA SER A 29 -5.48 17.05 -2.97
C SER A 29 -4.38 16.65 -3.95
N PHE A 30 -3.22 16.25 -3.42
CA PHE A 30 -2.12 15.67 -4.17
C PHE A 30 -1.42 14.58 -3.33
N LEU A 31 -1.00 13.50 -3.96
CA LEU A 31 -0.19 12.43 -3.37
C LEU A 31 1.03 12.19 -4.24
N TYR A 32 2.24 12.34 -3.69
CA TYR A 32 3.49 12.07 -4.41
C TYR A 32 4.27 10.93 -3.78
N MET A 33 5.18 10.34 -4.54
CA MET A 33 6.15 9.35 -4.04
C MET A 33 7.59 9.78 -4.30
N TRP A 34 8.48 9.42 -3.39
CA TRP A 34 9.92 9.44 -3.65
C TRP A 34 10.35 8.21 -4.47
N PRO A 35 11.47 8.26 -5.21
CA PRO A 35 11.93 7.13 -6.03
C PRO A 35 12.37 5.92 -5.21
N THR A 36 12.70 6.14 -3.93
CA THR A 36 13.12 5.10 -2.97
C THR A 36 11.95 4.54 -2.16
N ALA A 37 10.76 5.13 -2.26
CA ALA A 37 9.59 4.72 -1.49
C ALA A 37 9.10 3.33 -1.88
N ARG A 38 8.27 2.73 -1.03
CA ARG A 38 7.58 1.47 -1.29
C ARG A 38 6.13 1.55 -0.83
N ILE A 39 5.20 0.94 -1.58
CA ILE A 39 3.78 0.91 -1.22
C ILE A 39 3.21 -0.50 -1.36
N GLY A 40 2.36 -0.95 -0.44
CA GLY A 40 1.73 -2.25 -0.56
C GLY A 40 0.80 -2.59 0.61
N VAL A 41 0.17 -3.76 0.56
CA VAL A 41 -0.65 -4.25 1.69
C VAL A 41 0.24 -4.55 2.91
N MET A 42 1.43 -5.10 2.67
CA MET A 42 2.47 -5.40 3.67
C MET A 42 3.82 -5.54 2.96
N GLY A 43 4.92 -5.70 3.72
CA GLY A 43 6.23 -5.98 3.13
C GLY A 43 6.30 -7.35 2.46
N GLY A 44 7.14 -7.50 1.42
CA GLY A 44 7.22 -8.73 0.62
C GLY A 44 7.56 -9.97 1.43
N GLU A 45 8.55 -9.88 2.32
CA GLU A 45 8.92 -10.99 3.21
C GLU A 45 7.80 -11.40 4.16
N GLN A 46 7.03 -10.43 4.67
CA GLN A 46 5.89 -10.68 5.55
C GLN A 46 4.78 -11.41 4.79
N ALA A 47 4.45 -10.95 3.58
CA ALA A 47 3.45 -11.60 2.72
C ALA A 47 3.86 -13.02 2.35
N ALA A 48 5.12 -13.21 1.93
CA ALA A 48 5.67 -14.51 1.60
C ALA A 48 5.60 -15.49 2.79
N GLY A 49 5.90 -15.02 4.00
CA GLY A 49 5.78 -15.81 5.22
C GLY A 49 4.36 -16.31 5.48
N VAL A 50 3.37 -15.42 5.45
CA VAL A 50 1.95 -15.75 5.70
C VAL A 50 1.41 -16.66 4.61
N LEU A 51 1.67 -16.34 3.34
CA LEU A 51 1.22 -17.17 2.21
C LEU A 51 1.83 -18.57 2.27
N ALA A 52 3.10 -18.68 2.66
CA ALA A 52 3.74 -19.97 2.84
C ALA A 52 3.08 -20.77 3.97
N GLN A 53 2.74 -20.14 5.10
CA GLN A 53 2.02 -20.84 6.17
C GLN A 53 0.67 -21.37 5.69
N VAL A 54 -0.10 -20.57 4.96
CA VAL A 54 -1.39 -20.98 4.39
C VAL A 54 -1.22 -22.15 3.41
N GLU A 55 -0.19 -22.11 2.57
CA GLU A 55 0.08 -23.17 1.60
C GLU A 55 0.50 -24.48 2.29
N ALA A 56 1.32 -24.41 3.34
CA ALA A 56 1.67 -25.57 4.16
C ALA A 56 0.43 -26.25 4.76
N GLU A 57 -0.51 -25.47 5.30
CA GLU A 57 -1.74 -26.02 5.88
C GLU A 57 -2.65 -26.67 4.83
N LYS A 58 -2.69 -26.14 3.59
CA LYS A 58 -3.38 -26.80 2.48
C LYS A 58 -2.74 -28.14 2.14
N HIS A 59 -1.42 -28.18 1.99
CA HIS A 59 -0.69 -29.43 1.68
C HIS A 59 -0.90 -30.50 2.76
N LYS A 60 -0.92 -30.13 4.05
CA LYS A 60 -1.24 -31.04 5.16
C LYS A 60 -2.66 -31.59 5.07
N ARG A 61 -3.64 -30.74 4.81
CA ARG A 61 -5.05 -31.15 4.64
C ARG A 61 -5.23 -32.08 3.46
N ASP A 62 -4.62 -31.78 2.32
CA ASP A 62 -4.73 -32.59 1.11
C ASP A 62 -4.02 -33.95 1.25
N ALA A 63 -3.02 -34.05 2.14
CA ALA A 63 -2.42 -35.31 2.56
C ALA A 63 -3.31 -36.10 3.55
N GLY A 64 -4.13 -35.42 4.35
CA GLY A 64 -5.07 -36.05 5.29
C GLY A 64 -6.44 -36.42 4.69
N ASN A 65 -6.82 -35.83 3.55
CA ASN A 65 -8.12 -36.02 2.89
C ASN A 65 -8.11 -37.10 1.79
N SER A 66 -7.04 -37.90 1.69
CA SER A 66 -6.94 -39.01 0.74
C SER A 66 -7.59 -40.27 1.30
N TYR A 67 -8.74 -40.68 0.73
CA TYR A 67 -9.24 -42.04 0.84
C TYR A 67 -8.33 -42.97 0.01
N GLY A 68 -7.38 -43.65 0.66
CA GLY A 68 -6.43 -44.57 0.03
C GLY A 68 -4.99 -44.42 0.55
N PRO A 69 -4.11 -45.42 0.35
CA PRO A 69 -2.74 -45.40 0.87
C PRO A 69 -1.99 -44.18 0.32
N ALA A 70 -1.40 -43.39 1.22
CA ALA A 70 -0.73 -42.14 0.90
C ALA A 70 0.36 -42.35 -0.16
N ALA A 71 0.20 -41.72 -1.32
CA ALA A 71 1.24 -41.71 -2.36
C ALA A 71 2.49 -40.95 -1.83
N PRO A 72 3.72 -41.45 -2.02
CA PRO A 72 4.93 -40.91 -1.37
C PRO A 72 5.42 -39.51 -1.80
N SER A 73 4.60 -38.61 -2.35
CA SER A 73 5.10 -37.35 -2.95
C SER A 73 4.29 -36.07 -2.65
N ARG A 74 3.37 -36.05 -1.67
CA ARG A 74 2.60 -34.84 -1.31
C ARG A 74 3.23 -33.93 -0.25
N ALA A 75 4.38 -34.27 0.31
CA ALA A 75 5.04 -33.42 1.30
C ALA A 75 5.64 -32.17 0.63
N TRP A 76 5.22 -30.99 1.08
CA TRP A 76 5.79 -29.71 0.63
C TRP A 76 7.17 -29.52 1.26
N GLY A 77 8.21 -29.82 0.48
CA GLY A 77 9.59 -29.88 0.94
C GLY A 77 10.20 -28.50 1.22
N PRO A 78 11.30 -28.43 2.01
CA PRO A 78 11.93 -27.16 2.40
C PRO A 78 12.38 -26.32 1.19
N GLU A 79 12.85 -26.94 0.12
CA GLU A 79 13.24 -26.23 -1.11
C GLU A 79 12.03 -25.63 -1.83
N GLN A 80 10.90 -26.34 -1.88
CA GLN A 80 9.67 -25.83 -2.49
C GLN A 80 9.09 -24.66 -1.68
N VAL A 81 9.19 -24.73 -0.35
CA VAL A 81 8.81 -23.62 0.54
C VAL A 81 9.69 -22.40 0.30
N ALA A 82 11.01 -22.60 0.22
CA ALA A 82 11.96 -21.52 -0.03
C ALA A 82 11.72 -20.86 -1.39
N ALA A 83 11.56 -21.66 -2.45
CA ALA A 83 11.27 -21.18 -3.79
C ALA A 83 9.94 -20.40 -3.86
N PHE A 84 8.90 -20.89 -3.18
CA PHE A 84 7.61 -20.20 -3.08
C PHE A 84 7.75 -18.86 -2.37
N LYS A 85 8.43 -18.83 -1.22
CA LYS A 85 8.66 -17.58 -0.48
C LYS A 85 9.43 -16.58 -1.31
N GLN A 86 10.51 -17.01 -1.97
CA GLN A 86 11.30 -16.15 -2.85
C GLN A 86 10.44 -15.56 -3.98
N ALA A 87 9.67 -16.40 -4.69
CA ALA A 87 8.79 -15.94 -5.77
C ALA A 87 7.74 -14.93 -5.28
N MET A 88 7.19 -15.13 -4.08
CA MET A 88 6.24 -14.19 -3.49
C MET A 88 6.93 -12.88 -3.08
N THR A 89 8.10 -12.94 -2.44
CA THR A 89 8.87 -11.74 -2.06
C THR A 89 9.19 -10.90 -3.30
N GLU A 90 9.73 -11.51 -4.36
CA GLU A 90 10.09 -10.81 -5.61
C GLU A 90 8.86 -10.18 -6.29
N LYS A 91 7.73 -10.89 -6.28
CA LYS A 91 6.46 -10.35 -6.78
C LYS A 91 6.06 -9.08 -6.03
N TYR A 92 6.05 -9.14 -4.70
CA TYR A 92 5.64 -8.01 -3.88
C TYR A 92 6.62 -6.84 -3.98
N GLU A 93 7.94 -7.08 -4.02
CA GLU A 93 8.94 -6.03 -4.20
C GLU A 93 8.79 -5.28 -5.53
N ARG A 94 8.54 -6.01 -6.62
CA ARG A 94 8.27 -5.41 -7.93
C ARG A 94 7.03 -4.53 -7.92
N GLU A 95 5.94 -5.05 -7.35
CA GLU A 95 4.64 -4.37 -7.27
C GLU A 95 4.66 -3.22 -6.26
N ALA A 96 5.60 -3.22 -5.31
CA ALA A 96 5.76 -2.16 -4.32
C ALA A 96 6.55 -0.95 -4.82
N SER A 97 7.15 -1.02 -6.01
CA SER A 97 7.96 0.07 -6.55
C SER A 97 7.14 1.33 -6.86
N PRO A 98 7.72 2.54 -6.72
CA PRO A 98 7.04 3.79 -7.09
C PRO A 98 6.65 3.82 -8.57
N TRP A 99 7.41 3.17 -9.44
CA TRP A 99 7.09 3.05 -10.87
C TRP A 99 5.85 2.20 -11.13
N PHE A 100 5.68 1.10 -10.38
CA PHE A 100 4.47 0.28 -10.48
C PHE A 100 3.23 1.03 -10.02
N SER A 101 3.38 1.81 -8.94
CA SER A 101 2.35 2.69 -8.35
C SER A 101 1.94 3.81 -9.31
N SER A 102 2.91 4.59 -9.79
CA SER A 102 2.65 5.77 -10.62
C SER A 102 2.07 5.40 -11.98
N ALA A 103 2.48 4.27 -12.56
CA ALA A 103 1.87 3.71 -13.78
C ALA A 103 0.38 3.36 -13.63
N ARG A 104 -0.16 3.36 -12.40
CA ARG A 104 -1.55 3.00 -12.05
C ARG A 104 -2.29 4.14 -11.34
N LEU A 105 -1.72 5.35 -11.29
CA LEU A 105 -2.30 6.53 -10.66
C LEU A 105 -2.65 6.36 -9.17
N TRP A 106 -1.92 5.50 -8.46
CA TRP A 106 -2.02 5.41 -7.00
C TRP A 106 -1.41 6.65 -6.32
N ASP A 107 -0.48 7.28 -7.02
CA ASP A 107 0.10 8.60 -6.78
C ASP A 107 -0.06 9.49 -8.00
N ASP A 108 0.11 10.79 -7.80
CA ASP A 108 0.06 11.84 -8.82
C ASP A 108 1.46 12.15 -9.38
N GLY A 109 2.47 11.33 -9.06
CA GLY A 109 3.81 11.41 -9.61
C GLY A 109 4.93 11.01 -8.66
N VAL A 110 5.99 10.47 -9.24
CA VAL A 110 7.28 10.28 -8.58
C VAL A 110 8.10 11.57 -8.72
N ILE A 111 8.58 12.12 -7.61
CA ILE A 111 9.31 13.40 -7.58
C ILE A 111 10.73 13.21 -7.04
N ASP A 112 11.67 14.06 -7.49
CA ASP A 112 12.99 14.15 -6.85
C ASP A 112 12.82 14.60 -5.38
N PRO A 113 13.42 13.90 -4.40
CA PRO A 113 13.40 14.32 -3.00
C PRO A 113 13.82 15.78 -2.78
N ALA A 114 14.78 16.30 -3.55
CA ALA A 114 15.25 17.69 -3.47
C ALA A 114 14.16 18.71 -3.88
N ASP A 115 13.22 18.30 -4.74
CA ASP A 115 12.12 19.13 -5.23
C ASP A 115 10.90 19.15 -4.29
N THR A 116 10.88 18.33 -3.24
CA THR A 116 9.72 18.16 -2.34
C THR A 116 9.16 19.50 -1.85
N ARG A 117 10.02 20.43 -1.42
CA ARG A 117 9.60 21.76 -0.94
C ARG A 117 8.85 22.54 -2.03
N ARG A 118 9.38 22.56 -3.25
CA ARG A 118 8.81 23.29 -4.38
C ARG A 118 7.47 22.69 -4.79
N VAL A 119 7.42 21.36 -4.94
CA VAL A 119 6.21 20.63 -5.33
C VAL A 119 5.11 20.79 -4.30
N VAL A 120 5.41 20.62 -3.00
CA VAL A 120 4.43 20.82 -1.92
C VAL A 120 3.96 22.26 -1.86
N GLY A 121 4.85 23.24 -2.00
CA GLY A 121 4.49 24.66 -2.02
C GLY A 121 3.52 25.02 -3.14
N LEU A 122 3.79 24.54 -4.36
CA LEU A 122 2.90 24.73 -5.52
C LEU A 122 1.56 24.00 -5.34
N SER A 123 1.60 22.76 -4.82
CA SER A 123 0.40 21.96 -4.55
C SER A 123 -0.53 22.63 -3.55
N LEU A 124 0.03 23.18 -2.48
CA LEU A 124 -0.70 23.95 -1.48
C LEU A 124 -1.27 25.24 -2.09
N ALA A 125 -0.48 25.99 -2.86
CA ALA A 125 -0.95 27.20 -3.52
C ALA A 125 -2.15 26.91 -4.45
N ALA A 126 -2.07 25.83 -5.24
CA ALA A 126 -3.16 25.40 -6.11
C ALA A 126 -4.41 24.97 -5.32
N ALA A 127 -4.24 24.13 -4.29
CA ALA A 127 -5.35 23.63 -3.48
C ALA A 127 -6.03 24.74 -2.66
N MET A 128 -5.26 25.74 -2.20
CA MET A 128 -5.78 26.89 -1.46
C MET A 128 -6.57 27.86 -2.35
N HIS A 129 -6.30 27.92 -3.65
CA HIS A 129 -7.04 28.79 -4.57
C HIS A 129 -8.52 28.39 -4.63
N GLY A 130 -8.81 27.09 -4.78
CA GLY A 130 -10.18 26.56 -4.73
C GLY A 130 -10.84 26.71 -3.35
N TRP A 131 -10.06 26.64 -2.28
CA TRP A 131 -10.54 26.84 -0.91
C TRP A 131 -10.94 28.30 -0.61
N ARG A 132 -10.18 29.28 -1.11
CA ARG A 132 -10.43 30.72 -0.89
C ARG A 132 -11.54 31.28 -1.79
N ALA A 133 -11.73 30.75 -2.99
CA ALA A 133 -12.65 31.30 -4.01
C ALA A 133 -14.15 31.00 -3.77
N GLY A 134 -14.57 30.61 -2.57
CA GLY A 134 -16.00 30.52 -2.21
C GLY A 134 -16.78 29.34 -2.83
N GLN A 135 -16.14 28.42 -3.56
CA GLN A 135 -16.73 27.12 -3.90
C GLN A 135 -16.88 26.19 -2.67
N ALA A 136 -16.40 26.62 -1.50
CA ALA A 136 -16.84 26.11 -0.21
C ALA A 136 -18.25 26.65 0.09
N GLY A 137 -19.28 25.94 -0.39
CA GLY A 137 -20.66 26.20 0.01
C GLY A 137 -20.76 26.24 1.53
N SER A 138 -20.97 27.43 2.10
CA SER A 138 -20.97 27.74 3.54
C SER A 138 -19.69 27.37 4.29
N ALA A 139 -19.17 28.29 5.09
CA ALA A 139 -18.07 28.05 6.00
C ALA A 139 -18.47 27.16 7.20
N ALA A 140 -18.95 25.93 6.94
CA ALA A 140 -19.31 24.99 7.98
C ALA A 140 -18.05 24.28 8.52
N ALA A 141 -17.82 24.40 9.84
CA ALA A 141 -16.73 23.79 10.60
C ALA A 141 -16.43 22.32 10.20
N MET A 142 -15.22 21.84 10.48
CA MET A 142 -14.87 20.43 10.29
C MET A 142 -15.85 19.56 11.10
N GLN A 143 -16.61 18.72 10.41
CA GLN A 143 -17.54 17.78 11.03
C GLN A 143 -16.88 16.41 11.07
N PHE A 144 -16.86 15.80 12.25
CA PHE A 144 -16.32 14.45 12.45
C PHE A 144 -17.47 13.43 12.51
N GLY A 145 -17.16 12.19 12.13
CA GLY A 145 -18.03 11.06 12.43
C GLY A 145 -18.01 10.68 13.91
N VAL A 146 -18.71 9.61 14.28
CA VAL A 146 -18.70 9.06 15.63
C VAL A 146 -17.31 8.51 15.96
N PHE A 147 -16.71 9.00 17.03
CA PHE A 147 -15.47 8.44 17.57
C PHE A 147 -15.78 7.21 18.44
N ARG A 148 -15.03 6.14 18.25
CA ARG A 148 -15.02 4.99 19.16
C ARG A 148 -13.99 5.26 20.25
N MET A 149 -14.46 5.58 21.46
CA MET A 149 -13.62 5.79 22.66
C MET A 149 -13.49 4.51 23.48
#